data_AF-A0AAD6JU13-F1
#
_entry.id   AF-A0AAD6JU13-F1
#
_cell.length_a   1.000
_cell.length_b   1.000
_cell.length_c   1.000
_cell.angle_alpha   90.00
_cell.angle_beta   90.00
_cell.angle_gamma   90.00
#
_symmetry.space_group_name_H-M   'P 1'
#
loop_
_entity.id
_entity.type
_entity.pdbx_description
1 polymer ?
#
loop_
_entity_poly.entity_id
_entity_poly.type
_entity_poly.pdbx_seq_one_letter_code
_entity_poly.pdbx_strand_id
1 'polypeptide(L)'
;MKFRYAMVCSSNQNRSMEAHSLLKRHGFDVSSYGTGSHVKLPGPSLREPNVYDFGTPYKQMFDDLRRKDPELYKRNGILPMLKRNSGVKLAPQRWQDNAADGSFTVVLTFEEKVFDMVLEGKDVSFVLQFLFPWIFR
;
A
#
# COMPACT_ATOMS: atom_id res chain seq x y z
N MET A 1 14.46 -16.18 16.51
CA MET A 1 14.52 -15.25 15.35
C MET A 1 13.24 -14.43 15.33
N LYS A 2 13.32 -13.11 15.19
CA LYS A 2 12.15 -12.24 15.06
C LYS A 2 11.85 -12.09 13.56
N PHE A 3 10.70 -12.58 13.10
CA PHE A 3 10.29 -12.45 11.71
C PHE A 3 9.89 -11.01 11.42
N ARG A 4 10.36 -10.48 10.29
CA ARG A 4 9.95 -9.17 9.78
C ARG A 4 9.23 -9.31 8.45
N TYR A 5 8.09 -8.66 8.32
CA TYR A 5 7.15 -8.86 7.23
C TYR A 5 7.03 -7.61 6.36
N ALA A 6 6.97 -7.78 5.03
CA ALA A 6 6.62 -6.71 4.10
C ALA A 6 5.34 -7.04 3.34
N MET A 7 4.36 -6.15 3.39
CA MET A 7 3.12 -6.23 2.61
C MET A 7 3.26 -5.37 1.36
N VAL A 8 3.19 -5.94 0.16
CA VAL A 8 3.49 -5.18 -1.07
C VAL A 8 2.32 -5.27 -2.06
N CYS A 9 1.77 -4.12 -2.45
CA CYS A 9 0.78 -4.03 -3.53
C CYS A 9 1.24 -3.02 -4.59
N SER A 10 0.35 -2.56 -5.48
CA SER A 10 0.75 -1.61 -6.54
C SER A 10 1.00 -0.20 -6.01
N SER A 11 0.02 0.42 -5.34
CA SER A 11 0.08 1.84 -4.94
C SER A 11 0.26 2.08 -3.43
N ASN A 12 0.48 1.04 -2.63
CA ASN A 12 0.52 1.15 -1.16
C ASN A 12 -0.72 1.86 -0.57
N GLN A 13 -1.93 1.56 -1.07
CA GLN A 13 -3.16 2.24 -0.63
C GLN A 13 -4.13 1.31 0.09
N ASN A 14 -4.52 0.20 -0.53
CA ASN A 14 -5.57 -0.66 0.01
C ASN A 14 -5.01 -1.96 0.60
N ARG A 15 -4.86 -3.02 -0.21
CA ARG A 15 -4.48 -4.38 0.23
C ARG A 15 -3.26 -4.42 1.16
N SER A 16 -2.15 -3.79 0.78
CA SER A 16 -0.95 -3.80 1.63
C SER A 16 -1.10 -2.99 2.91
N MET A 17 -1.93 -1.95 2.92
CA MET A 17 -2.16 -1.13 4.11
C MET A 17 -3.17 -1.75 5.07
N GLU A 18 -4.19 -2.45 4.55
CA GLU A 18 -5.11 -3.22 5.39
C GLU A 18 -4.37 -4.35 6.11
N ALA A 19 -3.56 -5.12 5.36
CA ALA A 19 -2.71 -6.15 5.94
C ALA A 19 -1.70 -5.57 6.94
N HIS A 20 -1.03 -4.45 6.63
CA HIS A 20 -0.13 -3.76 7.58
C HIS A 20 -0.89 -3.40 8.85
N SER A 21 -2.04 -2.72 8.72
CA SER A 21 -2.84 -2.29 9.87
C SER A 21 -3.24 -3.48 10.74
N LEU A 22 -3.64 -4.61 10.14
CA LEU A 22 -4.02 -5.81 10.87
C LEU A 22 -2.82 -6.42 11.61
N LEU A 23 -1.71 -6.68 10.90
CA LEU A 23 -0.52 -7.29 11.49
C LEU A 23 0.08 -6.40 12.59
N LYS A 24 0.10 -5.08 12.39
CA LYS A 24 0.60 -4.13 13.40
C LYS A 24 -0.25 -4.15 14.67
N ARG A 25 -1.58 -4.27 14.56
CA ARG A 25 -2.47 -4.43 15.74
C ARG A 25 -2.20 -5.71 16.53
N HIS A 26 -1.66 -6.75 15.89
CA HIS A 26 -1.28 -8.01 16.54
C HIS A 26 0.21 -8.05 16.96
N GLY A 27 0.92 -6.92 16.93
CA GLY A 27 2.29 -6.82 17.44
C GLY A 27 3.38 -7.37 16.51
N PHE A 28 3.06 -7.66 15.25
CA PHE A 28 4.06 -8.08 14.27
C PHE A 28 4.96 -6.92 13.84
N ASP A 29 6.22 -7.23 13.55
CA ASP A 29 7.15 -6.31 12.89
C ASP A 29 6.85 -6.29 11.39
N VAL A 30 6.06 -5.30 10.97
CA VAL A 30 5.50 -5.22 9.62
C VAL A 30 5.77 -3.87 8.99
N SER A 31 6.10 -3.89 7.70
CA SER A 31 6.15 -2.72 6.82
C SER A 31 5.29 -2.97 5.58
N SER A 32 5.00 -1.92 4.81
CA SER A 32 4.23 -2.07 3.57
C SER A 32 4.72 -1.14 2.48
N TYR A 33 4.57 -1.56 1.22
CA TYR A 33 5.11 -0.88 0.05
C TYR A 33 4.17 -0.94 -1.16
N GLY A 34 4.52 -0.14 -2.17
CA GLY A 34 3.95 -0.12 -3.51
C GLY A 34 5.03 -0.36 -4.57
N THR A 35 4.77 -1.15 -5.61
CA THR A 35 5.74 -1.37 -6.71
C THR A 35 5.48 -0.49 -7.94
N GLY A 36 4.31 0.16 -8.02
CA GLY A 36 3.96 1.01 -9.14
C GLY A 36 4.92 2.19 -9.32
N SER A 37 4.86 2.85 -10.48
CA SER A 37 5.59 4.10 -10.70
C SER A 37 5.00 5.27 -9.90
N HIS A 38 3.67 5.28 -9.74
CA HIS A 38 2.93 6.30 -9.03
C HIS A 38 1.82 5.67 -8.16
N VAL A 39 1.34 6.44 -7.20
CA VAL A 39 0.17 6.10 -6.40
C VAL A 39 -1.07 6.47 -7.20
N LYS A 40 -1.93 5.48 -7.49
CA LYS A 40 -3.18 5.70 -8.24
C LYS A 40 -4.39 5.40 -7.35
N LEU A 41 -5.32 6.33 -7.30
CA LEU A 41 -6.62 6.21 -6.64
C LEU A 41 -7.74 6.41 -7.68
N PRO A 42 -8.87 5.70 -7.58
CA PRO A 42 -10.03 5.97 -8.42
C PRO A 42 -10.46 7.44 -8.35
N GLY A 43 -10.86 8.01 -9.48
CA GLY A 43 -11.47 9.34 -9.56
C GLY A 43 -12.91 9.26 -10.09
N PRO A 44 -13.45 10.36 -10.64
CA PRO A 44 -14.83 10.43 -11.12
C PRO A 44 -15.14 9.44 -12.26
N SER A 45 -14.13 9.09 -13.06
CA SER A 45 -14.25 8.12 -14.15
C SER A 45 -13.01 7.23 -14.23
N LEU A 46 -13.09 6.13 -15.00
CA LEU A 46 -11.94 5.24 -15.25
C LEU A 46 -10.78 5.95 -15.96
N ARG A 47 -11.05 7.02 -16.71
CA ARG A 47 -10.06 7.77 -17.48
C ARG A 47 -9.41 8.90 -16.65
N GLU A 48 -9.97 9.22 -15.50
CA GLU A 48 -9.57 10.33 -14.65
C GLU A 48 -9.16 9.84 -13.25
N PRO A 49 -8.10 9.02 -13.12
CA PRO A 49 -7.61 8.61 -11.81
C PRO A 49 -6.94 9.79 -11.09
N ASN A 50 -6.96 9.77 -9.76
CA ASN A 50 -6.11 10.64 -8.97
C ASN A 50 -4.72 10.02 -8.87
N VAL A 51 -3.70 10.75 -9.32
CA VAL A 51 -2.31 10.29 -9.35
C VAL A 51 -1.48 11.15 -8.40
N TYR A 52 -0.66 10.51 -7.59
CA TYR A 52 0.27 11.15 -6.67
C TYR A 52 1.63 10.47 -6.71
N ASP A 53 2.66 11.20 -6.31
CA ASP A 53 3.99 10.63 -6.11
C ASP A 53 4.05 9.84 -4.81
N PHE A 54 4.87 8.77 -4.81
CA PHE A 54 5.27 8.12 -3.56
C PHE A 54 5.96 9.15 -2.65
N GLY A 55 5.74 9.02 -1.34
CA GLY A 55 6.18 10.02 -0.36
C GLY A 55 5.18 11.15 -0.09
N THR A 56 4.15 11.35 -0.93
CA THR A 56 3.07 12.31 -0.63
C THR A 56 2.31 11.85 0.63
N PRO A 57 2.21 12.65 1.71
CA PRO A 57 1.52 12.24 2.93
C PRO A 57 0.05 11.86 2.69
N TYR A 58 -0.44 10.78 3.33
CA TYR A 58 -1.84 10.37 3.19
C TYR A 58 -2.83 11.45 3.62
N LYS A 59 -2.45 12.27 4.61
CA LYS A 59 -3.25 13.43 5.05
C LYS A 59 -3.39 14.48 3.93
N GLN A 60 -2.32 14.74 3.18
CA GLN A 60 -2.37 15.66 2.04
C GLN A 60 -3.28 15.11 0.93
N MET A 61 -3.18 13.82 0.61
CA MET A 61 -4.10 13.18 -0.34
C MET A 61 -5.56 13.27 0.13
N PHE A 62 -5.80 13.05 1.43
CA PHE A 62 -7.15 13.15 2.02
C PHE A 62 -7.71 14.56 1.86
N ASP A 63 -6.94 15.57 2.21
CA ASP A 63 -7.36 16.97 2.12
C ASP A 63 -7.58 17.41 0.67
N ASP A 64 -6.78 16.92 -0.28
CA ASP A 64 -6.99 17.18 -1.70
C ASP A 64 -8.28 16.58 -2.24
N LEU A 65 -8.52 15.29 -1.99
CA LEU A 65 -9.74 14.62 -2.44
C LEU A 65 -10.99 15.17 -1.77
N ARG A 66 -10.91 15.48 -0.47
CA ARG A 66 -12.02 16.13 0.27
C ARG A 66 -12.38 17.49 -0.33
N ARG A 67 -11.41 18.26 -0.82
CA ARG A 67 -11.65 19.55 -1.49
C ARG A 67 -12.22 19.38 -2.90
N LYS A 68 -11.83 18.33 -3.62
CA LYS A 68 -12.31 18.05 -4.98
C LYS A 68 -13.77 17.61 -5.02
N ASP A 69 -14.12 16.55 -4.29
CA ASP A 69 -15.49 16.02 -4.24
C ASP A 69 -15.70 15.15 -2.98
N PRO A 70 -16.10 15.74 -1.85
CA PRO A 70 -16.20 15.01 -0.59
C PRO A 70 -17.23 13.88 -0.63
N GLU A 71 -18.33 14.04 -1.38
CA GLU A 71 -19.40 13.05 -1.45
C GLU A 71 -19.00 11.83 -2.27
N LEU A 72 -18.35 12.04 -3.43
CA LEU A 72 -17.80 10.95 -4.23
C LEU A 72 -16.79 10.12 -3.44
N TYR A 73 -15.80 10.78 -2.83
CA TYR A 73 -14.69 10.08 -2.17
C TYR A 73 -15.06 9.51 -0.79
N LYS A 74 -16.17 9.98 -0.20
CA LYS A 74 -16.81 9.32 0.94
C LYS A 74 -17.57 8.08 0.49
N ARG A 75 -18.40 8.19 -0.56
CA ARG A 75 -19.24 7.09 -1.09
C ARG A 75 -18.42 5.91 -1.60
N ASN A 76 -17.29 6.17 -2.28
CA ASN A 76 -16.41 5.10 -2.79
C ASN A 76 -15.40 4.58 -1.75
N GLY A 77 -15.43 5.10 -0.51
CA GLY A 77 -14.60 4.63 0.60
C GLY A 77 -13.15 5.13 0.60
N ILE A 78 -12.73 6.00 -0.33
CA ILE A 78 -11.34 6.48 -0.40
C ILE A 78 -10.99 7.39 0.78
N LEU A 79 -11.88 8.29 1.21
CA LEU A 79 -11.61 9.16 2.37
C LEU A 79 -11.44 8.35 3.67
N PRO A 80 -12.35 7.40 4.03
CA PRO A 80 -12.11 6.47 5.13
C PRO A 80 -10.80 5.69 5.01
N MET A 81 -10.46 5.20 3.81
CA MET A 81 -9.22 4.46 3.54
C MET A 81 -7.97 5.31 3.81
N LEU A 82 -7.94 6.55 3.30
CA LEU A 82 -6.82 7.47 3.53
C LEU A 82 -6.69 7.86 5.00
N LYS A 83 -7.81 8.02 5.70
CA LYS A 83 -7.82 8.24 7.15
C LYS A 83 -7.20 7.07 7.90
N ARG A 84 -7.59 5.82 7.59
CA ARG A 84 -6.94 4.60 8.12
C ARG A 84 -5.44 4.62 7.83
N ASN A 85 -5.05 4.86 6.59
CA ASN A 85 -3.65 4.82 6.17
C ASN A 85 -2.78 5.82 6.93
N SER A 86 -3.28 7.04 7.15
CA SER A 86 -2.60 8.08 7.92
C SER A 86 -2.36 7.70 9.39
N GLY A 87 -3.19 6.82 9.96
CA GLY A 87 -2.99 6.26 11.30
C GLY A 87 -1.96 5.13 11.35
N VAL A 88 -1.58 4.55 10.20
CA VAL A 88 -0.61 3.45 10.13
C VAL A 88 0.80 3.99 9.88
N LYS A 89 0.97 4.86 8.89
CA LYS A 89 2.23 5.54 8.54
C LYS A 89 1.99 6.86 7.78
N LEU A 90 3.03 7.68 7.63
CA LEU A 90 2.92 9.03 7.06
C LEU A 90 2.52 9.04 5.58
N ALA A 91 3.19 8.24 4.75
CA ALA A 91 3.09 8.29 3.29
C ALA A 91 3.22 6.88 2.67
N PRO A 92 2.68 6.67 1.46
CA PRO A 92 2.96 5.47 0.68
C PRO A 92 4.45 5.45 0.31
N GLN A 93 5.07 4.27 0.42
CA GLN A 93 6.49 4.07 0.14
C GLN A 93 6.64 3.11 -1.03
N ARG A 94 7.63 3.36 -1.86
CA ARG A 94 7.92 2.54 -3.02
C ARG A 94 8.85 1.38 -2.65
N TRP A 95 8.57 0.18 -3.15
CA TRP A 95 9.33 -1.03 -2.84
C TRP A 95 10.77 -0.92 -3.34
N GLN A 96 10.95 -0.40 -4.55
CA GLN A 96 12.26 -0.25 -5.17
C GLN A 96 13.20 0.68 -4.38
N ASP A 97 12.64 1.58 -3.56
CA ASP A 97 13.40 2.61 -2.83
C ASP A 97 13.57 2.28 -1.33
N ASN A 98 13.21 1.07 -0.88
CA ASN A 98 13.18 0.72 0.55
C ASN A 98 14.51 0.18 1.11
N ALA A 99 15.65 0.47 0.47
CA ALA A 99 16.96 -0.02 0.91
C ALA A 99 17.29 0.39 2.36
N ALA A 100 16.91 1.61 2.76
CA ALA A 100 17.12 2.13 4.11
C ALA A 100 16.32 1.36 5.18
N ASP A 101 15.25 0.67 4.80
CA ASP A 101 14.42 -0.09 5.74
C ASP A 101 15.05 -1.45 6.10
N GLY A 102 16.10 -1.92 5.41
CA GLY A 102 16.74 -3.22 5.66
C GLY A 102 16.01 -4.40 5.04
N SER A 103 16.36 -5.63 5.46
CA SER A 103 15.80 -6.87 4.91
C SER A 103 14.49 -7.31 5.60
N PHE A 104 13.73 -8.13 4.89
CA PHE A 104 12.47 -8.74 5.34
C PHE A 104 12.60 -10.26 5.28
N THR A 105 12.08 -10.95 6.29
CA THR A 105 12.08 -12.41 6.33
C THR A 105 11.00 -12.98 5.42
N VAL A 106 9.83 -12.34 5.38
CA VAL A 106 8.69 -12.77 4.57
C VAL A 106 8.12 -11.56 3.82
N VAL A 107 8.00 -11.67 2.50
CA VAL A 107 7.34 -10.67 1.66
C VAL A 107 6.04 -11.24 1.11
N LEU A 108 4.94 -10.56 1.40
CA LEU A 108 3.60 -10.91 0.94
C LEU A 108 3.18 -9.96 -0.18
N THR A 109 2.77 -10.54 -1.30
CA THR A 109 2.33 -9.82 -2.50
C THR A 109 0.87 -10.16 -2.81
N PHE A 110 0.14 -9.17 -3.33
CA PHE A 110 -1.32 -9.27 -3.49
C PHE A 110 -1.81 -9.36 -4.94
N GLU A 111 -0.89 -9.46 -5.91
CA GLU A 111 -1.15 -9.71 -7.33
C GLU A 111 0.13 -10.17 -8.03
N GLU A 112 -0.01 -11.02 -9.03
CA GLU A 112 1.10 -11.65 -9.77
C GLU A 112 2.11 -10.61 -10.31
N LYS A 113 1.62 -9.54 -10.94
CA LYS A 113 2.48 -8.46 -11.44
C LYS A 113 3.33 -7.81 -10.32
N VAL A 114 2.80 -7.71 -9.10
CA VAL A 114 3.55 -7.17 -7.96
C VAL A 114 4.59 -8.18 -7.47
N PHE A 115 4.27 -9.46 -7.51
CA PHE A 115 5.22 -10.54 -7.22
C PHE A 115 6.42 -10.51 -8.17
N ASP A 116 6.18 -10.42 -9.48
CA ASP A 116 7.26 -10.34 -10.47
C ASP A 116 8.17 -9.14 -10.21
N MET A 117 7.59 -7.95 -9.99
CA MET A 117 8.34 -6.73 -9.68
C MET A 117 9.11 -6.80 -8.34
N VAL A 118 8.64 -7.61 -7.38
CA VAL A 118 9.36 -7.83 -6.11
C VAL A 118 10.58 -8.73 -6.33
N LEU A 119 10.43 -9.78 -7.14
CA LEU A 119 11.51 -10.72 -7.46
C LEU A 119 12.62 -10.08 -8.31
N GLU A 120 12.28 -9.21 -9.24
CA GLU A 120 13.26 -8.49 -10.06
C GLU A 120 14.17 -7.56 -9.24
N GLY A 121 13.74 -7.15 -8.04
CA GLY A 121 14.33 -6.03 -7.31
C GLY A 121 15.30 -6.37 -6.18
N LYS A 122 15.24 -7.57 -5.56
CA LYS A 122 16.00 -7.88 -4.32
C LYS A 122 16.23 -9.37 -4.06
N ASP A 123 17.30 -9.69 -3.33
CA ASP A 123 17.46 -10.96 -2.62
C ASP A 123 16.42 -11.06 -1.50
N VAL A 124 15.32 -11.78 -1.76
CA VAL A 124 14.27 -12.04 -0.77
C VAL A 124 14.33 -13.49 -0.34
N SER A 125 14.42 -13.74 0.98
CA SER A 125 14.53 -15.10 1.51
C SER A 125 13.27 -15.95 1.26
N PHE A 126 12.09 -15.35 1.38
CA PHE A 126 10.81 -16.00 1.08
C PHE A 126 9.78 -14.97 0.55
N VAL A 127 9.22 -15.25 -0.62
CA VAL A 127 8.10 -14.48 -1.19
C VAL A 127 6.88 -15.37 -1.28
N LEU A 128 5.75 -14.91 -0.73
CA LEU A 128 4.46 -15.57 -0.81
C LEU A 128 3.50 -14.69 -1.64
N GLN A 129 2.89 -15.29 -2.67
CA GLN A 129 1.81 -14.67 -3.43
C GLN A 129 0.47 -15.11 -2.85
N PHE A 130 -0.36 -14.14 -2.45
CA PHE A 130 -1.75 -14.45 -2.08
C PHE A 130 -2.60 -14.47 -3.36
N LEU A 131 -2.99 -15.67 -3.79
CA LEU A 131 -3.81 -15.89 -4.99
C LEU A 131 -5.31 -15.58 -4.77
N PHE A 132 -5.74 -15.38 -3.51
CA PHE A 132 -7.12 -15.05 -3.16
C PHE A 132 -7.22 -13.70 -2.43
N PRO A 133 -7.23 -12.56 -3.15
CA PRO A 133 -7.22 -11.22 -2.56
C PRO A 133 -8.55 -10.82 -1.87
N TRP A 134 -9.60 -11.66 -1.94
CA TRP A 134 -10.92 -11.40 -1.34
C TRP A 134 -10.91 -11.35 0.19
N ILE A 135 -9.87 -11.86 0.85
CA ILE A 135 -9.72 -11.84 2.31
C ILE A 135 -9.53 -10.40 2.86
N PHE A 136 -9.13 -9.46 2.01
CA PHE A 136 -8.86 -8.05 2.39
C PHE A 136 -9.76 -7.04 1.65
N ARG A 137 -10.94 -7.46 1.18
CA ARG A 137 -11.95 -6.54 0.63
C ARG A 137 -12.91 -6.06 1.72
#